data_AF-A0A434EVV3-F1
#
_entry.id   AF-A0A434EVV3-F1
#
_cell.length_a   1.000
_cell.length_b   1.000
_cell.length_c   1.000
_cell.angle_alpha   90.00
_cell.angle_beta   90.00
_cell.angle_gamma   90.00
#
_symmetry.space_group_name_H-M   'P 1'
#
loop_
_entity.id
_entity.type
_entity.pdbx_description
1 polymer ?
#
loop_
_entity_poly.entity_id
_entity_poly.type
_entity_poly.pdbx_seq_one_letter_code
_entity_poly.pdbx_strand_id
1 'polypeptide(L)'
;MAAAASPLTAAVPPPISQANAATGEWPFRRGVNTWPWFALTREYPAPRTDYDWPPFQSQRPVPTQADLVRLRASGLDFIRLPVDPGPFLAADAGRRAELMDMLDAAVDAARAAGLGVIVNVQANGATHYWNPERLYSSTAAPEFESYRALVSEIAERLQGKTSGMVALEPVNEPPQDCSSEAWPAVQASLLTAARVVGPSVPLVVTGGCGSMVRGLTALDPAPLADFEPILFTFHFYEPYLFSHQGAPWMREPVYRALNNVPWPASAGTLERTLASVRARMAQDSERSEEAKKVAY
;
A
#
# COMPACT_ATOMS: atom_id res chain seq x y z
N MET A 1 42.20 17.59 -26.18
CA MET A 1 40.74 17.54 -26.41
C MET A 1 40.07 17.17 -25.10
N ALA A 2 39.53 18.15 -24.38
CA ALA A 2 38.77 17.94 -23.15
C ALA A 2 37.28 17.91 -23.52
N ALA A 3 36.60 16.81 -23.25
CA ALA A 3 35.16 16.69 -23.41
C ALA A 3 34.48 17.26 -22.16
N ALA A 4 33.81 18.39 -22.31
CA ALA A 4 32.95 18.96 -21.28
C ALA A 4 31.66 18.13 -21.19
N ALA A 5 31.38 17.57 -20.02
CA ALA A 5 30.10 16.96 -19.71
C ALA A 5 29.09 18.08 -19.39
N SER A 6 28.08 18.25 -20.23
CA SER A 6 26.94 19.14 -19.93
C SER A 6 26.11 18.55 -18.79
N PRO A 7 25.71 19.34 -17.78
CA PRO A 7 24.81 18.86 -16.76
C PRO A 7 23.41 18.65 -17.37
N LEU A 8 22.85 17.46 -17.18
CA LEU A 8 21.44 17.18 -17.44
C LEU A 8 20.60 18.01 -16.47
N THR A 9 20.14 19.17 -16.90
CA THR A 9 19.09 19.91 -16.21
C THR A 9 17.81 19.09 -16.31
N ALA A 10 17.43 18.40 -15.24
CA ALA A 10 16.12 17.79 -15.12
C ALA A 10 15.07 18.90 -15.11
N ALA A 11 14.38 19.08 -16.24
CA ALA A 11 13.25 19.98 -16.32
C ALA A 11 12.16 19.47 -15.36
N VAL A 12 11.79 20.29 -14.39
CA VAL A 12 10.65 20.04 -13.51
C VAL A 12 9.40 20.01 -14.41
N PRO A 13 8.63 18.90 -14.45
CA PRO A 13 7.42 18.84 -15.25
C PRO A 13 6.44 19.92 -14.78
N PRO A 14 5.68 20.53 -15.70
CA PRO A 14 4.73 21.57 -15.34
C PRO A 14 3.66 21.03 -14.36
N PRO A 15 3.10 21.89 -13.49
CA PRO A 15 2.02 21.49 -12.61
C PRO A 15 0.83 20.99 -13.43
N ILE A 16 0.26 19.87 -13.00
CA ILE A 16 -0.89 19.24 -13.65
C ILE A 16 -2.11 20.13 -13.45
N SER A 17 -2.57 20.76 -14.54
CA SER A 17 -3.81 21.52 -14.59
C SER A 17 -5.01 20.57 -14.51
N GLN A 18 -6.19 21.07 -14.10
CA GLN A 18 -7.47 20.34 -14.19
C GLN A 18 -7.73 19.76 -15.59
N ALA A 19 -7.11 20.33 -16.64
CA ALA A 19 -7.12 19.80 -18.00
C ALA A 19 -6.49 18.39 -18.11
N ASN A 20 -5.47 18.06 -17.31
CA ASN A 20 -4.80 16.76 -17.39
C ASN A 20 -5.68 15.63 -16.83
N ALA A 21 -6.50 15.91 -15.82
CA ALA A 21 -7.53 14.98 -15.33
C ALA A 21 -8.55 14.67 -16.44
N ALA A 22 -8.93 15.66 -17.25
CA ALA A 22 -9.80 15.47 -18.41
C ALA A 22 -9.14 14.70 -19.58
N THR A 23 -7.80 14.70 -19.68
CA THR A 23 -7.06 13.92 -20.69
C THR A 23 -6.65 12.52 -20.24
N GLY A 24 -6.81 12.17 -18.96
CA GLY A 24 -6.36 10.89 -18.40
C GLY A 24 -4.84 10.73 -18.25
N GLU A 25 -4.06 11.78 -18.48
CA GLU A 25 -2.60 11.75 -18.35
C GLU A 25 -2.16 12.04 -16.90
N TRP A 26 -2.37 11.06 -16.02
CA TRP A 26 -1.78 11.04 -14.67
C TRP A 26 -0.30 10.63 -14.74
N PRO A 27 0.59 11.16 -13.88
CA PRO A 27 2.01 10.83 -13.86
C PRO A 27 2.29 9.53 -13.08
N PHE A 28 1.30 8.63 -13.01
CA PHE A 28 1.32 7.38 -12.26
C PHE A 28 1.33 6.18 -13.21
N ARG A 29 2.33 6.08 -14.12
CA ARG A 29 2.36 5.02 -15.15
C ARG A 29 3.31 3.87 -14.81
N ARG A 30 4.46 4.17 -14.21
CA ARG A 30 5.52 3.21 -13.90
C ARG A 30 6.05 3.48 -12.50
N GLY A 31 5.49 2.78 -11.52
CA GLY A 31 5.83 2.99 -10.13
C GLY A 31 6.40 1.76 -9.44
N VAL A 32 6.86 2.00 -8.22
CA VAL A 32 7.33 0.97 -7.30
C VAL A 32 6.79 1.23 -5.89
N ASN A 33 6.50 0.16 -5.14
CA ASN A 33 6.16 0.28 -3.73
C ASN A 33 7.43 0.54 -2.90
N THR A 34 7.34 1.43 -1.91
CA THR A 34 8.46 1.78 -1.01
C THR A 34 8.29 1.16 0.37
N TRP A 35 7.73 -0.05 0.42
CA TRP A 35 7.67 -0.82 1.66
C TRP A 35 9.10 -1.14 2.14
N PRO A 36 9.44 -0.97 3.44
CA PRO A 36 8.54 -0.75 4.58
C PRO A 36 8.57 0.67 5.17
N TRP A 37 8.63 1.75 4.37
CA TRP A 37 8.92 3.12 4.87
C TRP A 37 8.13 3.55 6.13
N PHE A 38 6.80 3.49 6.09
CA PHE A 38 5.93 3.66 7.28
C PHE A 38 5.16 2.37 7.56
N ALA A 39 5.87 1.23 7.53
CA ALA A 39 5.33 -0.10 7.83
C ALA A 39 6.30 -0.87 8.74
N LEU A 40 6.02 -2.16 8.99
CA LEU A 40 6.79 -3.00 9.93
C LEU A 40 6.93 -2.34 11.31
N THR A 41 5.79 -2.22 11.98
CA THR A 41 5.66 -1.52 13.24
C THR A 41 6.31 -2.27 14.41
N ARG A 42 6.56 -1.54 15.51
CA ARG A 42 7.05 -2.02 16.80
C ARG A 42 5.92 -1.89 17.83
N GLU A 43 4.86 -2.68 17.66
CA GLU A 43 3.74 -2.70 18.60
C GLU A 43 4.13 -3.33 19.93
N TYR A 44 3.60 -2.81 21.03
CA TYR A 44 3.65 -3.52 22.30
C TYR A 44 2.66 -4.69 22.29
N PRO A 45 2.99 -5.82 22.95
CA PRO A 45 2.07 -6.95 23.03
C PRO A 45 0.81 -6.56 23.82
N ALA A 46 -0.29 -7.25 23.54
CA ALA A 46 -1.53 -7.11 24.29
C ALA A 46 -1.29 -7.23 25.81
N PRO A 47 -2.00 -6.44 26.64
CA PRO A 47 -3.18 -5.63 26.30
C PRO A 47 -2.88 -4.20 25.80
N ARG A 48 -1.60 -3.81 25.67
CA ARG A 48 -1.23 -2.46 25.22
C ARG A 48 -1.57 -2.24 23.76
N THR A 49 -2.16 -1.10 23.44
CA THR A 49 -2.58 -0.74 22.06
C THR A 49 -1.64 0.27 21.41
N ASP A 50 -0.58 0.67 22.11
CA ASP A 50 0.41 1.64 21.67
C ASP A 50 1.68 1.00 21.11
N TYR A 51 2.54 1.85 20.54
CA TYR A 51 3.76 1.45 19.84
C TYR A 51 4.99 1.99 20.56
N ASP A 52 6.13 1.31 20.38
CA ASP A 52 7.42 1.79 20.85
C ASP A 52 7.88 3.02 20.05
N TRP A 53 8.92 3.73 20.51
CA TRP A 53 9.50 4.86 19.79
C TRP A 53 10.94 4.60 19.34
N PRO A 54 11.28 4.81 18.05
CA PRO A 54 10.39 5.07 16.92
C PRO A 54 9.45 3.87 16.64
N PRO A 55 8.24 4.10 16.08
CA PRO A 55 7.21 3.07 15.96
C PRO A 55 7.41 2.11 14.79
N PHE A 56 8.38 2.39 13.91
CA PHE A 56 8.78 1.52 12.81
C PHE A 56 10.15 0.90 13.08
N GLN A 57 10.41 -0.26 12.50
CA GLN A 57 11.68 -0.98 12.62
C GLN A 57 12.85 -0.21 11.99
N SER A 58 13.68 0.45 12.80
CA SER A 58 14.79 1.32 12.34
C SER A 58 15.91 0.60 11.58
N GLN A 59 16.03 -0.71 11.73
CA GLN A 59 16.98 -1.55 10.99
C GLN A 59 16.55 -1.85 9.56
N ARG A 60 15.30 -1.51 9.19
CA ARG A 60 14.78 -1.72 7.83
C ARG A 60 15.15 -0.50 6.99
N PRO A 61 15.84 -0.69 5.85
CA PRO A 61 16.22 0.43 5.01
C PRO A 61 14.97 1.07 4.39
N VAL A 62 14.96 2.40 4.38
CA VAL A 62 13.98 3.22 3.67
C VAL A 62 14.71 4.04 2.60
N PRO A 63 14.05 4.45 1.51
CA PRO A 63 14.71 5.20 0.44
C PRO A 63 15.40 6.47 0.94
N THR A 64 16.68 6.63 0.60
CA THR A 64 17.39 7.91 0.73
C THR A 64 17.09 8.81 -0.47
N GLN A 65 17.45 10.10 -0.41
CA GLN A 65 17.34 10.98 -1.56
C GLN A 65 18.08 10.43 -2.79
N ALA A 66 19.24 9.81 -2.60
CA ALA A 66 20.00 9.21 -3.68
C ALA A 66 19.28 7.98 -4.29
N ASP A 67 18.57 7.20 -3.48
CA ASP A 67 17.72 6.11 -3.97
C ASP A 67 16.56 6.64 -4.82
N LEU A 68 15.88 7.69 -4.34
CA LEU A 68 14.76 8.32 -5.06
C LEU A 68 15.22 8.88 -6.42
N VAL A 69 16.38 9.55 -6.48
CA VAL A 69 16.97 10.01 -7.74
C VAL A 69 17.31 8.84 -8.67
N ARG A 70 17.83 7.72 -8.14
CA ARG A 70 18.09 6.52 -8.94
C ARG A 70 16.81 5.87 -9.47
N LEU A 71 15.74 5.83 -8.66
CA LEU A 71 14.43 5.35 -9.10
C LEU A 71 13.90 6.20 -10.25
N ARG A 72 14.01 7.53 -10.17
CA ARG A 72 13.63 8.41 -11.27
C ARG A 72 14.46 8.14 -12.52
N ALA A 73 15.78 8.01 -12.37
CA ALA A 73 16.71 7.77 -13.47
C ALA A 73 16.52 6.40 -14.15
N SER A 74 15.94 5.41 -13.46
CA SER A 74 15.61 4.10 -14.06
C SER A 74 14.36 4.13 -14.94
N GLY A 75 13.66 5.27 -14.99
CA GLY A 75 12.47 5.47 -15.81
C GLY A 75 11.15 5.27 -15.07
N LEU A 76 11.18 5.13 -13.74
CA LEU A 76 9.98 5.23 -12.90
C LEU A 76 9.52 6.70 -12.83
N ASP A 77 8.21 6.90 -12.71
CA ASP A 77 7.58 8.22 -12.59
C ASP A 77 6.87 8.42 -11.24
N PHE A 78 6.64 7.36 -10.46
CA PHE A 78 6.09 7.49 -9.10
C PHE A 78 6.54 6.42 -8.11
N ILE A 79 6.30 6.69 -6.83
CA ILE A 79 6.35 5.71 -5.75
C ILE A 79 4.97 5.55 -5.12
N ARG A 80 4.68 4.33 -4.65
CA ARG A 80 3.57 4.07 -3.73
C ARG A 80 4.14 3.98 -2.31
N LEU A 81 3.73 4.91 -1.45
CA LEU A 81 4.25 5.10 -0.10
C LEU A 81 3.29 4.47 0.90
N PRO A 82 3.60 3.29 1.47
CA PRO A 82 2.71 2.65 2.43
C PRO A 82 2.78 3.36 3.79
N VAL A 83 1.63 3.54 4.42
CA VAL A 83 1.43 4.16 5.74
C VAL A 83 0.56 3.25 6.59
N ASP A 84 1.17 2.58 7.57
CA ASP A 84 0.44 1.88 8.63
C ASP A 84 -0.23 2.94 9.54
N PRO A 85 -1.57 2.95 9.65
CA PRO A 85 -2.30 3.94 10.42
C PRO A 85 -2.14 3.75 11.94
N GLY A 86 -1.78 2.55 12.41
CA GLY A 86 -1.77 2.21 13.83
C GLY A 86 -0.94 3.18 14.68
N PRO A 87 0.35 3.41 14.35
CA PRO A 87 1.18 4.38 15.06
C PRO A 87 0.61 5.80 15.12
N PHE A 88 -0.04 6.27 14.06
CA PHE A 88 -0.63 7.61 14.00
C PHE A 88 -1.90 7.71 14.86
N LEU A 89 -2.69 6.64 14.94
CA LEU A 89 -3.91 6.56 15.73
C LEU A 89 -3.63 6.37 17.22
N ALA A 90 -2.59 5.60 17.57
CA ALA A 90 -2.19 5.36 18.95
C ALA A 90 -1.43 6.52 19.61
N ALA A 91 -0.84 7.40 18.81
CA ALA A 91 0.00 8.49 19.27
C ALA A 91 -0.80 9.61 19.96
N ASP A 92 -0.20 10.24 20.98
CA ASP A 92 -0.65 11.54 21.46
C ASP A 92 -0.48 12.63 20.40
N ALA A 93 -1.04 13.81 20.65
CA ALA A 93 -1.01 14.92 19.68
C ALA A 93 0.41 15.33 19.26
N GLY A 94 1.39 15.28 20.17
CA GLY A 94 2.77 15.65 19.87
C GLY A 94 3.44 14.60 18.96
N ARG A 95 3.33 13.32 19.32
CA ARG A 95 3.88 12.23 18.51
C ARG A 95 3.18 12.06 17.16
N ARG A 96 1.87 12.31 17.09
CA ARG A 96 1.13 12.32 15.83
C ARG A 96 1.62 13.43 14.92
N ALA A 97 1.86 14.64 15.44
CA ALA A 97 2.44 15.73 14.66
C ALA A 97 3.83 15.38 14.12
N GLU A 98 4.70 14.80 14.95
CA GLU A 98 6.03 14.34 14.50
C GLU A 98 5.93 13.29 13.37
N LEU A 99 5.02 12.32 13.48
CA LEU A 99 4.81 11.31 12.45
C LEU A 99 4.25 11.90 11.15
N MET A 100 3.34 12.88 11.25
CA MET A 100 2.81 13.58 10.08
C MET A 100 3.87 14.43 9.39
N ASP A 101 4.76 15.07 10.14
CA ASP A 101 5.88 15.84 9.58
C ASP A 101 6.91 14.91 8.90
N MET A 102 7.13 13.70 9.45
CA MET A 102 7.91 12.67 8.78
C MET A 102 7.28 12.22 7.45
N LEU A 103 5.96 12.02 7.41
CA LEU A 103 5.22 11.68 6.20
C LEU A 103 5.35 12.78 5.14
N ASP A 104 5.17 14.04 5.54
CA ASP A 104 5.33 15.19 4.64
C ASP A 104 6.75 15.28 4.08
N ALA A 105 7.77 15.06 4.92
CA ALA A 105 9.16 15.06 4.48
C ALA A 105 9.45 13.95 3.46
N ALA A 106 8.86 12.76 3.63
CA ALA A 106 8.98 11.66 2.67
C ALA A 106 8.33 11.98 1.32
N VAL A 107 7.11 12.56 1.36
CA VAL A 107 6.41 13.02 0.15
C VAL A 107 7.23 14.09 -0.57
N ASP A 108 7.75 15.08 0.15
CA ASP A 108 8.52 16.17 -0.43
C ASP A 108 9.87 15.70 -0.98
N ALA A 109 10.54 14.75 -0.33
CA ALA A 109 11.78 14.15 -0.83
C ALA A 109 11.57 13.44 -2.19
N ALA A 110 10.49 12.65 -2.31
CA ALA A 110 10.14 11.98 -3.55
C ALA A 110 9.78 12.97 -4.66
N ARG A 111 8.99 14.00 -4.35
CA ARG A 111 8.68 15.08 -5.31
C ARG A 111 9.91 15.85 -5.74
N ALA A 112 10.83 16.14 -4.83
CA ALA A 112 12.11 16.79 -5.14
C ALA A 112 12.99 15.94 -6.06
N ALA A 113 12.85 14.61 -6.02
CA ALA A 113 13.48 13.69 -6.96
C ALA A 113 12.73 13.58 -8.31
N GLY A 114 11.63 14.31 -8.49
CA GLY A 114 10.81 14.29 -9.70
C GLY A 114 9.89 13.07 -9.81
N LEU A 115 9.58 12.40 -8.70
CA LEU A 115 8.65 11.28 -8.63
C LEU A 115 7.28 11.74 -8.12
N GLY A 116 6.22 11.23 -8.72
CA GLY A 116 4.89 11.22 -8.11
C GLY A 116 4.84 10.33 -6.86
N VAL A 117 3.82 10.54 -6.03
CA VAL A 117 3.60 9.81 -4.79
C VAL A 117 2.13 9.43 -4.67
N ILE A 118 1.85 8.14 -4.51
CA ILE A 118 0.55 7.67 -4.01
C ILE A 118 0.75 7.33 -2.54
N VAL A 119 0.19 8.14 -1.64
CA VAL A 119 0.18 7.85 -0.20
C VAL A 119 -0.89 6.80 0.05
N ASN A 120 -0.48 5.61 0.44
CA ASN A 120 -1.34 4.45 0.60
C ASN A 120 -1.51 4.10 2.07
N VAL A 121 -2.72 4.24 2.61
CA VAL A 121 -3.01 3.83 3.99
C VAL A 121 -3.19 2.31 4.03
N GLN A 122 -2.23 1.63 4.66
CA GLN A 122 -2.06 0.19 4.64
C GLN A 122 -2.07 -0.36 6.07
N ALA A 123 -3.27 -0.65 6.61
CA ALA A 123 -3.37 -1.29 7.91
C ALA A 123 -2.82 -2.71 7.89
N ASN A 124 -2.00 -3.03 8.89
CA ASN A 124 -1.40 -4.35 9.02
C ASN A 124 -2.34 -5.29 9.76
N GLY A 125 -2.90 -6.27 9.04
CA GLY A 125 -3.76 -7.32 9.59
C GLY A 125 -3.11 -8.23 10.64
N ALA A 126 -1.78 -8.20 10.79
CA ALA A 126 -1.07 -8.96 11.82
C ALA A 126 -1.03 -8.26 13.19
N THR A 127 -1.38 -6.97 13.27
CA THR A 127 -1.43 -6.23 14.54
C THR A 127 -2.61 -6.68 15.38
N HIS A 128 -2.45 -6.68 16.71
CA HIS A 128 -3.50 -7.20 17.60
C HIS A 128 -4.66 -6.22 17.81
N TYR A 129 -4.43 -4.91 17.66
CA TYR A 129 -5.45 -3.87 17.90
C TYR A 129 -5.76 -2.97 16.69
N TRP A 130 -4.78 -2.35 16.05
CA TRP A 130 -5.02 -1.42 14.92
C TRP A 130 -5.05 -2.13 13.57
N ASN A 131 -5.99 -3.06 13.42
CA ASN A 131 -6.13 -3.93 12.25
C ASN A 131 -7.36 -3.56 11.39
N PRO A 132 -7.44 -4.05 10.14
CA PRO A 132 -8.56 -3.75 9.23
C PRO A 132 -9.94 -4.02 9.82
N GLU A 133 -10.07 -5.05 10.65
CA GLU A 133 -11.35 -5.42 11.28
C GLU A 133 -11.88 -4.32 12.19
N ARG A 134 -10.99 -3.70 12.98
CA ARG A 134 -11.35 -2.64 13.91
C ARG A 134 -11.44 -1.27 13.26
N LEU A 135 -10.65 -1.05 12.20
CA LEU A 135 -10.54 0.23 11.52
C LEU A 135 -11.59 0.45 10.45
N TYR A 136 -11.92 -0.56 9.63
CA TYR A 136 -12.74 -0.34 8.44
C TYR A 136 -13.46 -1.61 7.92
N SER A 137 -13.81 -2.58 8.78
CA SER A 137 -14.70 -3.70 8.39
C SER A 137 -16.12 -3.24 8.05
N SER A 138 -16.56 -2.14 8.65
CA SER A 138 -17.80 -1.43 8.34
C SER A 138 -17.71 0.00 8.87
N THR A 139 -18.71 0.83 8.57
CA THR A 139 -18.84 2.16 9.18
C THR A 139 -19.17 2.11 10.69
N ALA A 140 -19.51 0.94 11.22
CA ALA A 140 -19.75 0.70 12.65
C ALA A 140 -18.54 0.06 13.35
N ALA A 141 -17.41 -0.14 12.66
CA ALA A 141 -16.21 -0.66 13.28
C ALA A 141 -15.73 0.28 14.40
N PRO A 142 -15.22 -0.27 15.52
CA PRO A 142 -15.00 0.50 16.74
C PRO A 142 -14.06 1.70 16.56
N GLU A 143 -13.09 1.61 15.64
CA GLU A 143 -12.10 2.67 15.39
C GLU A 143 -12.36 3.40 14.05
N PHE A 144 -13.51 3.18 13.41
CA PHE A 144 -13.79 3.73 12.08
C PHE A 144 -13.75 5.26 12.05
N GLU A 145 -14.30 5.93 13.05
CA GLU A 145 -14.29 7.39 13.12
C GLU A 145 -12.87 7.94 13.28
N SER A 146 -12.02 7.28 14.08
CA SER A 146 -10.61 7.67 14.22
C SER A 146 -9.84 7.44 12.93
N TYR A 147 -10.10 6.34 12.22
CA TYR A 147 -9.54 6.06 10.90
C TYR A 147 -9.97 7.10 9.86
N ARG A 148 -11.26 7.43 9.81
CA ARG A 148 -11.84 8.46 8.93
C ARG A 148 -11.21 9.83 9.18
N ALA A 149 -11.01 10.19 10.45
CA ALA A 149 -10.33 11.43 10.83
C ALA A 149 -8.86 11.44 10.39
N LEU A 150 -8.14 10.31 10.50
CA LEU A 150 -6.77 10.19 10.00
C LEU A 150 -6.69 10.35 8.48
N VAL A 151 -7.59 9.69 7.73
CA VAL A 151 -7.67 9.84 6.27
C VAL A 151 -7.93 11.31 5.88
N SER A 152 -8.83 11.99 6.60
CA SER A 152 -9.09 13.43 6.41
C SER A 152 -7.82 14.26 6.65
N GLU A 153 -7.11 14.05 7.76
CA GLU A 153 -5.89 14.81 8.07
C GLU A 153 -4.79 14.60 7.03
N ILE A 154 -4.61 13.37 6.55
CA ILE A 154 -3.67 13.09 5.45
C ILE A 154 -4.13 13.84 4.19
N ALA A 155 -5.41 13.79 3.82
CA ALA A 155 -5.92 14.52 2.66
C ALA A 155 -5.68 16.04 2.76
N GLU A 156 -5.89 16.64 3.93
CA GLU A 156 -5.63 18.07 4.20
C GLU A 156 -4.14 18.41 3.97
N ARG A 157 -3.23 17.60 4.50
CA ARG A 157 -1.78 17.82 4.30
C ARG A 157 -1.36 17.66 2.85
N LEU A 158 -1.95 16.72 2.12
CA LEU A 158 -1.63 16.51 0.70
C LEU A 158 -2.24 17.59 -0.21
N GLN A 159 -3.33 18.26 0.19
CA GLN A 159 -3.98 19.33 -0.57
C GLN A 159 -3.01 20.46 -0.96
N GLY A 160 -2.05 20.80 -0.10
CA GLY A 160 -1.00 21.80 -0.39
C GLY A 160 0.07 21.33 -1.39
N LYS A 161 0.06 20.06 -1.79
CA LYS A 161 1.09 19.38 -2.58
C LYS A 161 0.58 18.87 -3.94
N THR A 162 -0.68 19.17 -4.31
CA THR A 162 -1.44 18.61 -5.43
C THR A 162 -1.07 19.15 -6.82
N SER A 163 0.21 19.39 -7.13
CA SER A 163 0.64 19.70 -8.51
C SER A 163 0.47 18.51 -9.49
N GLY A 164 -0.50 17.62 -9.23
CA GLY A 164 -0.84 16.32 -9.82
C GLY A 164 0.14 15.20 -9.60
N MET A 165 1.18 15.44 -8.79
CA MET A 165 2.18 14.44 -8.46
C MET A 165 1.86 13.70 -7.17
N VAL A 166 0.72 13.96 -6.54
CA VAL A 166 0.37 13.36 -5.23
C VAL A 166 -1.07 12.89 -5.28
N ALA A 167 -1.31 11.66 -4.85
CA ALA A 167 -2.64 11.08 -4.67
C ALA A 167 -2.74 10.40 -3.30
N LEU A 168 -3.96 10.25 -2.80
CA LEU A 168 -4.25 9.50 -1.57
C LEU A 168 -5.04 8.25 -1.92
N GLU A 169 -4.57 7.10 -1.44
CA GLU A 169 -5.29 5.83 -1.45
C GLU A 169 -5.74 5.51 -0.02
N PRO A 170 -7.01 5.77 0.33
CA PRO A 170 -7.49 5.66 1.70
C PRO A 170 -7.47 4.26 2.29
N VAL A 171 -7.45 3.20 1.47
CA VAL A 171 -7.41 1.80 1.92
C VAL A 171 -6.63 0.97 0.91
N ASN A 172 -5.60 0.26 1.36
CA ASN A 172 -4.83 -0.68 0.54
C ASN A 172 -5.64 -1.90 0.07
N GLU A 173 -6.27 -2.61 1.01
CA GLU A 173 -6.96 -3.89 0.76
C GLU A 173 -8.20 -3.98 1.67
N PRO A 174 -9.41 -3.79 1.12
CA PRO A 174 -10.64 -3.95 1.88
C PRO A 174 -10.89 -5.42 2.24
N PRO A 175 -11.18 -5.76 3.51
CA PRO A 175 -11.40 -7.14 3.94
C PRO A 175 -12.78 -7.70 3.53
N GLN A 176 -13.71 -6.84 3.12
CA GLN A 176 -15.06 -7.26 2.74
C GLN A 176 -15.06 -8.07 1.45
N ASP A 177 -16.04 -8.96 1.30
CA ASP A 177 -16.23 -9.72 0.08
C ASP A 177 -16.42 -8.84 -1.16
N CYS A 178 -16.10 -9.40 -2.34
CA CYS A 178 -16.17 -8.75 -3.64
C CYS A 178 -17.51 -8.03 -3.92
N SER A 179 -18.64 -8.55 -3.42
CA SER A 179 -19.99 -8.01 -3.65
C SER A 179 -20.65 -7.48 -2.37
N SER A 180 -19.86 -7.21 -1.32
CA SER A 180 -20.39 -6.69 -0.06
C SER A 180 -20.89 -5.25 -0.21
N GLU A 181 -22.09 -4.97 0.27
CA GLU A 181 -22.63 -3.60 0.34
C GLU A 181 -21.96 -2.75 1.43
N ALA A 182 -21.23 -3.37 2.37
CA ALA A 182 -20.51 -2.64 3.42
C ALA A 182 -19.34 -1.83 2.85
N TRP A 183 -18.66 -2.34 1.83
CA TRP A 183 -17.48 -1.67 1.26
C TRP A 183 -17.82 -0.33 0.59
N PRO A 184 -18.84 -0.24 -0.31
CA PRO A 184 -19.26 1.05 -0.86
C PRO A 184 -19.56 2.10 0.22
N ALA A 185 -20.22 1.73 1.33
CA ALA A 185 -20.52 2.65 2.42
C ALA A 185 -19.27 3.14 3.15
N VAL A 186 -18.32 2.24 3.46
CA VAL A 186 -17.02 2.58 4.05
C VAL A 186 -16.25 3.53 3.12
N GLN A 187 -16.09 3.15 1.86
CA GLN A 187 -15.35 3.94 0.88
C GLN A 187 -15.97 5.33 0.71
N ALA A 188 -17.28 5.45 0.51
CA ALA A 188 -17.96 6.74 0.36
C ALA A 188 -17.75 7.65 1.58
N SER A 189 -17.79 7.11 2.80
CA SER A 189 -17.56 7.89 4.02
C SER A 189 -16.12 8.41 4.12
N LEU A 190 -15.13 7.59 3.77
CA LEU A 190 -13.71 8.00 3.74
C LEU A 190 -13.44 9.04 2.65
N LEU A 191 -13.98 8.84 1.44
CA LEU A 191 -13.84 9.77 0.33
C LEU A 191 -14.53 11.11 0.63
N THR A 192 -15.69 11.08 1.30
CA THR A 192 -16.39 12.30 1.75
C THR A 192 -15.52 13.10 2.71
N ALA A 193 -14.96 12.45 3.72
CA ALA A 193 -14.08 13.10 4.68
C ALA A 193 -12.85 13.71 3.99
N ALA A 194 -12.21 12.96 3.08
CA ALA A 194 -11.06 13.45 2.33
C ALA A 194 -11.41 14.63 1.40
N ARG A 195 -12.57 14.61 0.73
CA ARG A 195 -12.99 15.68 -0.20
C ARG A 195 -13.26 17.02 0.47
N VAL A 196 -13.80 17.01 1.69
CA VAL A 196 -14.11 18.25 2.44
C VAL A 196 -12.86 19.10 2.63
N VAL A 197 -11.70 18.48 2.90
CA VAL A 197 -10.44 19.17 3.21
C VAL A 197 -9.42 19.12 2.07
N GLY A 198 -9.52 18.13 1.20
CA GLY A 198 -8.66 17.93 0.03
C GLY A 198 -9.46 17.90 -1.28
N PRO A 199 -10.17 18.99 -1.66
CA PRO A 199 -11.05 19.00 -2.83
C PRO A 199 -10.33 18.77 -4.16
N SER A 200 -9.00 18.99 -4.21
CA SER A 200 -8.20 18.77 -5.43
C SER A 200 -7.30 17.54 -5.40
N VAL A 201 -7.21 16.85 -4.26
CA VAL A 201 -6.33 15.67 -4.11
C VAL A 201 -6.91 14.51 -4.93
N PRO A 202 -6.22 13.96 -5.93
CA PRO A 202 -6.67 12.72 -6.57
C PRO A 202 -6.84 11.60 -5.53
N LEU A 203 -8.01 10.96 -5.51
CA LEU A 203 -8.28 9.86 -4.59
C LEU A 203 -8.24 8.53 -5.35
N VAL A 204 -7.45 7.59 -4.85
CA VAL A 204 -7.42 6.23 -5.39
C VAL A 204 -8.54 5.43 -4.73
N VAL A 205 -9.43 4.91 -5.55
CA VAL A 205 -10.60 4.12 -5.17
C VAL A 205 -10.41 2.66 -5.57
N THR A 206 -10.99 1.75 -4.81
CA THR A 206 -10.85 0.31 -5.01
C THR A 206 -12.18 -0.41 -4.90
N GLY A 207 -12.29 -1.59 -5.51
CA GLY A 207 -13.32 -2.56 -5.14
C GLY A 207 -13.01 -3.26 -3.82
N GLY A 208 -13.95 -4.08 -3.34
CA GLY A 208 -13.74 -4.94 -2.18
C GLY A 208 -12.75 -6.08 -2.47
N CYS A 209 -12.78 -7.16 -1.67
CA CYS A 209 -12.06 -8.41 -1.97
C CYS A 209 -10.54 -8.25 -2.02
N GLY A 210 -9.96 -7.48 -1.10
CA GLY A 210 -8.53 -7.21 -1.08
C GLY A 210 -8.04 -6.47 -2.34
N SER A 211 -8.87 -5.59 -2.88
CA SER A 211 -8.56 -4.81 -4.09
C SER A 211 -8.25 -5.66 -5.31
N MET A 212 -8.75 -6.89 -5.36
CA MET A 212 -8.52 -7.78 -6.50
C MET A 212 -9.34 -7.36 -7.72
N VAL A 213 -8.92 -7.79 -8.92
CA VAL A 213 -9.64 -7.53 -10.18
C VAL A 213 -11.14 -7.83 -10.05
N ARG A 214 -11.51 -8.95 -9.40
CA ARG A 214 -12.90 -9.34 -9.18
C ARG A 214 -13.68 -8.30 -8.37
N GLY A 215 -13.06 -7.73 -7.34
CA GLY A 215 -13.66 -6.68 -6.53
C GLY A 215 -13.86 -5.41 -7.35
N LEU A 216 -12.87 -5.00 -8.15
CA LEU A 216 -13.00 -3.83 -9.02
C LEU A 216 -14.10 -4.02 -10.08
N THR A 217 -14.22 -5.21 -10.69
CA THR A 217 -15.27 -5.49 -11.69
C THR A 217 -16.69 -5.53 -11.10
N ALA A 218 -16.81 -5.75 -9.79
CA ALA A 218 -18.09 -5.76 -9.09
C ALA A 218 -18.49 -4.38 -8.55
N LEU A 219 -17.57 -3.40 -8.57
CA LEU A 219 -17.81 -2.05 -8.08
C LEU A 219 -18.68 -1.26 -9.07
N ASP A 220 -19.77 -0.68 -8.58
CA ASP A 220 -20.52 0.33 -9.34
C ASP A 220 -19.77 1.68 -9.27
N PRO A 221 -19.28 2.22 -10.40
CA PRO A 221 -18.56 3.50 -10.40
C PRO A 221 -19.49 4.71 -10.31
N ALA A 222 -20.80 4.57 -10.58
CA ALA A 222 -21.70 5.72 -10.69
C ALA A 222 -21.76 6.59 -9.41
N PRO A 223 -21.86 6.01 -8.19
CA PRO A 223 -21.81 6.80 -6.95
C PRO A 223 -20.46 7.46 -6.69
N LEU A 224 -19.39 7.05 -7.38
CA LEU A 224 -18.05 7.57 -7.16
C LEU A 224 -17.74 8.84 -7.97
N ALA A 225 -18.59 9.19 -8.95
CA ALA A 225 -18.42 10.35 -9.81
C ALA A 225 -18.38 11.68 -9.04
N ASP A 226 -19.10 11.78 -7.91
CA ASP A 226 -19.11 12.96 -7.05
C ASP A 226 -17.77 13.21 -6.33
N PHE A 227 -16.87 12.22 -6.34
CA PHE A 227 -15.54 12.32 -5.73
C PHE A 227 -14.44 12.60 -6.74
N GLU A 228 -14.71 12.90 -8.01
CA GLU A 228 -13.64 13.26 -8.97
C GLU A 228 -12.78 14.44 -8.47
N PRO A 229 -11.45 14.46 -8.70
CA PRO A 229 -10.68 13.49 -9.50
C PRO A 229 -10.36 12.17 -8.77
N ILE A 230 -10.66 11.03 -9.39
CA ILE A 230 -10.36 9.69 -8.85
C ILE A 230 -9.50 8.83 -9.77
N LEU A 231 -8.81 7.83 -9.19
CA LEU A 231 -8.13 6.75 -9.91
C LEU A 231 -8.65 5.40 -9.40
N PHE A 232 -9.00 4.49 -10.29
CA PHE A 232 -9.36 3.12 -9.89
C PHE A 232 -8.11 2.25 -9.76
N THR A 233 -7.99 1.50 -8.67
CA THR A 233 -6.89 0.55 -8.45
C THR A 233 -7.38 -0.90 -8.38
N PHE A 234 -6.47 -1.81 -8.70
CA PHE A 234 -6.59 -3.23 -8.38
C PHE A 234 -5.20 -3.85 -8.18
N HIS A 235 -5.13 -4.89 -7.39
CA HIS A 235 -3.95 -5.73 -7.20
C HIS A 235 -4.03 -6.96 -8.10
N PHE A 236 -2.88 -7.37 -8.65
CA PHE A 236 -2.78 -8.51 -9.54
C PHE A 236 -1.58 -9.38 -9.18
N TYR A 237 -1.86 -10.52 -8.58
CA TYR A 237 -0.86 -11.52 -8.19
C TYR A 237 -1.11 -12.90 -8.81
N GLU A 238 -2.00 -13.00 -9.79
CA GLU A 238 -2.37 -14.29 -10.38
C GLU A 238 -1.28 -14.85 -11.32
N PRO A 239 -1.00 -16.17 -11.31
CA PRO A 239 -1.54 -17.17 -10.38
C PRO A 239 -0.89 -17.09 -9.00
N TYR A 240 -1.68 -17.10 -7.91
CA TYR A 240 -1.14 -17.04 -6.54
C TYR A 240 -0.09 -18.12 -6.24
N LEU A 241 -0.28 -19.34 -6.77
CA LEU A 241 0.69 -20.43 -6.61
C LEU A 241 2.09 -20.07 -7.15
N PHE A 242 2.16 -19.23 -8.18
CA PHE A 242 3.45 -18.77 -8.71
C PHE A 242 4.00 -17.59 -7.90
N SER A 243 3.19 -16.55 -7.68
CA SER A 243 3.64 -15.30 -7.04
C SER A 243 3.91 -15.42 -5.54
N HIS A 244 3.22 -16.33 -4.85
CA HIS A 244 3.30 -16.52 -3.39
C HIS A 244 3.93 -17.85 -2.99
N GLN A 245 4.57 -18.58 -3.92
CA GLN A 245 5.32 -19.78 -3.55
C GLN A 245 6.37 -19.45 -2.49
N GLY A 246 6.32 -20.14 -1.37
CA GLY A 246 7.21 -19.98 -0.24
C GLY A 246 6.83 -18.89 0.75
N ALA A 247 5.71 -18.20 0.58
CA ALA A 247 5.25 -17.13 1.47
C ALA A 247 4.83 -17.71 2.84
N PRO A 248 5.58 -17.43 3.93
CA PRO A 248 5.26 -17.98 5.25
C PRO A 248 4.02 -17.34 5.92
N TRP A 249 3.56 -16.19 5.43
CA TRP A 249 2.42 -15.45 5.99
C TRP A 249 1.07 -15.83 5.38
N MET A 250 1.05 -16.54 4.25
CA MET A 250 -0.19 -17.02 3.63
C MET A 250 -0.74 -18.23 4.40
N ARG A 251 -2.06 -18.26 4.59
CA ARG A 251 -2.78 -19.41 5.16
C ARG A 251 -3.25 -20.34 4.02
N GLU A 252 -3.47 -21.62 4.35
CA GLU A 252 -3.79 -22.76 3.46
C GLU A 252 -2.61 -23.44 2.72
N PRO A 253 -2.65 -24.79 2.60
CA PRO A 253 -1.62 -25.65 3.19
C PRO A 253 -0.27 -25.63 2.44
N VAL A 254 -0.29 -25.25 1.17
CA VAL A 254 0.86 -25.46 0.30
C VAL A 254 1.80 -24.26 0.25
N TYR A 255 1.33 -23.01 0.40
CA TYR A 255 2.13 -21.83 0.04
C TYR A 255 3.51 -21.79 0.72
N ARG A 256 3.59 -22.07 2.02
CA ARG A 256 4.86 -22.06 2.74
C ARG A 256 5.84 -23.14 2.23
N ALA A 257 5.35 -24.31 1.87
CA ALA A 257 6.17 -25.42 1.34
C ALA A 257 6.38 -25.32 -0.18
N LEU A 258 5.53 -24.57 -0.88
CA LEU A 258 5.57 -24.41 -2.31
C LEU A 258 6.87 -23.73 -2.73
N ASN A 259 7.55 -24.32 -3.69
CA ASN A 259 8.75 -23.77 -4.31
C ASN A 259 8.90 -24.38 -5.71
N ASN A 260 9.66 -23.70 -6.56
CA ASN A 260 9.94 -24.16 -7.91
C ASN A 260 8.67 -24.37 -8.77
N VAL A 261 7.66 -23.52 -8.56
CA VAL A 261 6.55 -23.34 -9.51
C VAL A 261 7.09 -22.46 -10.64
N PRO A 262 7.19 -22.99 -11.87
CA PRO A 262 7.82 -22.29 -13.00
C PRO A 262 6.91 -21.20 -13.59
N TRP A 263 7.53 -20.21 -14.24
CA TRP A 263 6.85 -19.31 -15.16
C TRP A 263 7.65 -19.17 -16.47
N PRO A 264 7.05 -19.46 -17.64
CA PRO A 264 5.71 -20.02 -17.84
C PRO A 264 5.58 -21.45 -17.27
N ALA A 265 4.34 -21.91 -17.02
CA ALA A 265 4.09 -23.25 -16.46
C ALA A 265 4.76 -24.38 -17.28
N SER A 266 4.84 -24.21 -18.59
CA SER A 266 5.47 -25.13 -19.55
C SER A 266 6.99 -25.29 -19.39
N ALA A 267 7.66 -24.41 -18.63
CA ALA A 267 9.10 -24.54 -18.35
C ALA A 267 9.41 -25.61 -17.29
N GLY A 268 8.39 -26.10 -16.58
CA GLY A 268 8.54 -27.14 -15.55
C GLY A 268 7.66 -28.37 -15.80
N THR A 269 7.62 -29.23 -14.79
CA THR A 269 6.80 -30.44 -14.75
C THR A 269 6.28 -30.60 -13.33
N LEU A 270 5.07 -31.15 -13.17
CA LEU A 270 4.50 -31.42 -11.85
C LEU A 270 5.46 -32.25 -10.97
N GLU A 271 6.15 -33.24 -11.54
CA GLU A 271 7.10 -34.09 -10.81
C GLU A 271 8.25 -33.30 -10.18
N ARG A 272 8.92 -32.43 -10.96
CA ARG A 272 10.01 -31.56 -10.45
C ARG A 272 9.54 -30.60 -9.34
N THR A 273 8.37 -29.99 -9.51
CA THR A 273 7.80 -29.10 -8.49
C THR A 273 7.47 -29.91 -7.22
N LEU A 274 6.80 -31.06 -7.33
CA LEU A 274 6.49 -31.92 -6.19
C LEU A 274 7.75 -32.44 -5.48
N ALA A 275 8.81 -32.78 -6.21
CA ALA A 275 10.08 -33.17 -5.63
C ALA A 275 10.70 -32.02 -4.81
N SER A 276 10.65 -30.79 -5.33
CA SER A 276 11.15 -29.58 -4.65
C SER A 276 10.36 -29.27 -3.38
N VAL A 277 9.04 -29.42 -3.44
CA VAL A 277 8.13 -29.20 -2.31
C VAL A 277 8.38 -30.23 -1.22
N ARG A 278 8.46 -31.52 -1.56
CA ARG A 278 8.80 -32.59 -0.60
C ARG A 278 10.16 -32.38 0.06
N ALA A 279 11.16 -31.96 -0.70
CA ALA A 279 12.48 -31.65 -0.15
C ALA A 279 12.41 -30.49 0.85
N ARG A 280 11.65 -29.43 0.56
CA ARG A 280 11.46 -28.30 1.48
C ARG A 280 10.69 -28.70 2.75
N MET A 281 9.67 -29.53 2.62
CA MET A 281 8.91 -30.07 3.77
C MET A 281 9.80 -30.92 4.69
N ALA A 282 10.67 -31.75 4.12
CA ALA A 282 11.63 -32.56 4.88
C ALA A 282 12.66 -31.70 5.64
N GLN A 283 12.91 -30.48 5.18
CA GLN A 283 13.81 -29.51 5.82
C GLN A 283 13.11 -28.60 6.84
N ASP A 284 11.78 -28.66 6.99
CA ASP A 284 11.08 -27.87 8.01
C ASP A 284 11.47 -28.37 9.41
N SER A 285 12.32 -27.63 10.11
CA SER A 285 12.71 -27.90 11.49
C SER A 285 11.97 -27.03 12.51
N GLU A 286 11.12 -26.10 12.05
CA GLU A 286 10.39 -25.17 12.91
C GLU A 286 9.09 -25.79 13.46
N ARG A 287 8.52 -26.77 12.75
CA ARG A 287 7.31 -27.50 13.18
C ARG A 287 7.63 -28.84 13.81
N SER A 288 6.84 -29.22 14.82
CA SER A 288 6.81 -30.61 15.32
C SER A 288 6.28 -31.56 14.24
N GLU A 289 6.53 -32.86 14.38
CA GLU A 289 6.04 -33.87 13.45
C GLU A 289 4.50 -33.91 13.40
N GLU A 290 3.82 -33.70 14.54
CA GLU A 290 2.37 -33.55 14.59
C GLU A 290 1.91 -32.32 13.80
N ALA A 291 2.57 -31.18 13.97
CA ALA A 291 2.25 -29.94 13.25
C ALA A 291 2.52 -30.06 11.75
N LYS A 292 3.52 -30.85 11.33
CA LYS A 292 3.77 -31.16 9.90
C LYS A 292 2.64 -31.97 9.29
N LYS A 293 2.15 -33.02 9.97
CA LYS A 293 1.02 -33.85 9.48
C LYS A 293 -0.28 -33.07 9.31
N VAL A 294 -0.45 -31.96 10.03
CA VAL A 294 -1.60 -31.07 9.89
C VAL A 294 -1.38 -30.03 8.78
N ALA A 295 -0.15 -29.58 8.59
CA ALA A 295 0.19 -28.55 7.61
C ALA A 295 0.32 -29.06 6.17
N TYR A 296 0.58 -30.36 5.99
CA TYR A 296 0.94 -31.03 4.74
C TYR A 296 0.05 -32.22 4.44
#